data_AF-A0A1S3YM53-F1
#
_entry.id   AF-A0A1S3YM53-F1
#
_cell.length_a   1.000
_cell.length_b   1.000
_cell.length_c   1.000
_cell.angle_alpha   90.00
_cell.angle_beta   90.00
_cell.angle_gamma   90.00
#
_symmetry.space_group_name_H-M   'P 1'
#
loop_
_entity.id
_entity.type
_entity.pdbx_description
1 polymer ?
#
loop_
_entity_poly.entity_id
_entity_poly.type
_entity_poly.pdbx_seq_one_letter_code
_entity_poly.pdbx_strand_id
1 'polypeptide(L)'
;MDAIAAAEERIVSERLRQKLNEVNTAAQTQLAGIQDHVNFTLQQAYYKCAYECFDRRRRQEEIGHCVEHCSVHVHNAQNLVQNEMAKFQVKFISLFLILLFLLS
;
A
#
# COMPACT_ATOMS: atom_id res chain seq x y z
N MET A 1 42.15 20.59 -4.60
CA MET A 1 41.82 19.24 -4.08
C MET A 1 40.33 19.13 -3.74
N ASP A 2 39.68 20.24 -3.33
CA ASP A 2 38.28 20.23 -2.86
C ASP A 2 37.22 20.14 -3.96
N ALA A 3 37.49 20.67 -5.16
CA ALA A 3 36.54 20.63 -6.28
C ALA A 3 36.28 19.20 -6.82
N ILE A 4 37.26 18.32 -6.69
CA ILE A 4 37.17 16.91 -7.15
C ILE A 4 36.37 16.10 -6.12
N ALA A 5 36.66 16.26 -4.83
CA ALA A 5 35.88 15.62 -3.76
C ALA A 5 34.40 16.06 -3.76
N ALA A 6 34.14 17.36 -3.97
CA ALA A 6 32.77 17.88 -4.08
C ALA A 6 32.04 17.38 -5.36
N ALA A 7 32.77 17.09 -6.44
CA ALA A 7 32.20 16.50 -7.65
C ALA A 7 31.88 15.01 -7.46
N GLU A 8 32.77 14.26 -6.79
CA GLU A 8 32.56 12.86 -6.45
C GLU A 8 31.35 12.66 -5.52
N GLU A 9 31.22 13.49 -4.47
CA GLU A 9 30.09 13.44 -3.55
C GLU A 9 28.75 13.67 -4.27
N ARG A 10 28.71 14.61 -5.21
CA ARG A 10 27.51 14.86 -6.05
C ARG A 10 27.16 13.65 -6.90
N ILE A 11 28.14 13.06 -7.58
CA ILE A 11 27.94 11.87 -8.42
C ILE A 11 27.43 10.68 -7.57
N VAL A 12 28.00 10.48 -6.38
CA VAL A 12 27.57 9.42 -5.45
C VAL A 12 26.13 9.67 -4.98
N SER A 13 25.80 10.91 -4.61
CA SER A 13 24.43 11.26 -4.18
C SER A 13 23.39 11.02 -5.28
N GLU A 14 23.75 11.32 -6.53
CA GLU A 14 22.84 11.20 -7.66
C GLU A 14 22.59 9.75 -8.03
N ARG A 15 23.65 8.91 -8.00
CA ARG A 15 23.54 7.45 -8.10
C ARG A 15 22.69 6.85 -6.99
N LEU A 16 22.89 7.29 -5.74
CA LEU A 16 22.10 6.82 -4.60
C LEU A 16 20.62 7.16 -4.79
N ARG A 17 20.32 8.39 -5.24
CA ARG A 17 18.94 8.83 -5.51
C ARG A 17 18.29 8.04 -6.63
N GLN A 18 19.04 7.73 -7.69
CA GLN A 18 18.56 6.88 -8.79
C GLN A 18 18.25 5.46 -8.30
N LYS A 19 19.16 4.86 -7.53
CA LYS A 19 18.96 3.52 -6.94
C LYS A 19 17.78 3.48 -5.98
N LEU A 20 17.58 4.51 -5.16
CA LEU A 20 16.43 4.63 -4.28
C LEU A 20 15.11 4.63 -5.07
N ASN A 21 15.05 5.38 -6.17
CA ASN A 21 13.87 5.42 -7.03
C ASN A 21 13.60 4.06 -7.69
N GLU A 22 14.62 3.38 -8.23
CA GLU A 22 14.48 2.04 -8.80
C GLU A 22 13.87 1.05 -7.81
N VAL A 23 14.33 1.08 -6.56
CA VAL A 23 13.86 0.21 -5.48
C VAL A 23 12.43 0.55 -5.08
N ASN A 24 12.12 1.84 -4.97
CA ASN A 24 10.78 2.28 -4.64
C ASN A 24 9.78 1.83 -5.73
N THR A 25 10.13 1.99 -7.00
CA THR A 25 9.31 1.50 -8.12
C THR A 25 9.18 -0.02 -8.13
N ALA A 26 10.27 -0.75 -7.86
CA ALA A 26 10.22 -2.21 -7.76
C ALA A 26 9.32 -2.67 -6.60
N ALA A 27 9.44 -2.05 -5.43
CA ALA A 27 8.58 -2.33 -4.28
C ALA A 27 7.11 -2.05 -4.59
N GLN A 28 6.79 -0.92 -5.22
CA GLN A 28 5.42 -0.59 -5.64
C GLN A 28 4.88 -1.62 -6.63
N THR A 29 5.69 -2.06 -7.59
CA THR A 29 5.28 -3.07 -8.58
C THR A 29 4.96 -4.41 -7.93
N GLN A 30 5.77 -4.85 -6.96
CA GLN A 30 5.51 -6.09 -6.22
C GLN A 30 4.28 -6.00 -5.32
N LEU A 31 4.04 -4.84 -4.72
CA LEU A 31 2.88 -4.61 -3.86
C LEU A 31 1.57 -4.39 -4.65
N ALA A 32 1.66 -4.02 -5.93
CA ALA A 32 0.49 -3.76 -6.77
C ALA A 32 -0.46 -4.97 -6.85
N GLY A 33 0.08 -6.18 -6.99
CA GLY A 33 -0.73 -7.40 -7.03
C GLY A 33 -1.47 -7.68 -5.72
N ILE A 34 -0.84 -7.36 -4.57
CA ILE A 34 -1.50 -7.50 -3.27
C ILE A 34 -2.60 -6.44 -3.13
N GLN A 35 -2.34 -5.21 -3.58
CA GLN A 35 -3.33 -4.15 -3.53
C GLN A 35 -4.56 -4.46 -4.41
N ASP A 36 -4.35 -5.03 -5.60
CA ASP A 36 -5.43 -5.49 -6.46
C ASP A 36 -6.24 -6.62 -5.80
N HIS A 37 -5.57 -7.63 -5.25
CA HIS A 37 -6.24 -8.73 -4.53
C HIS A 37 -7.06 -8.24 -3.34
N VAL A 38 -6.54 -7.29 -2.57
CA VAL A 38 -7.23 -6.69 -1.43
C VAL A 38 -8.46 -5.92 -1.91
N ASN A 39 -8.31 -5.08 -2.93
CA ASN A 39 -9.43 -4.31 -3.50
C ASN A 39 -10.54 -5.25 -4.00
N PHE A 40 -10.16 -6.29 -4.77
CA PHE A 40 -11.09 -7.30 -5.26
C PHE A 40 -11.85 -7.98 -4.10
N THR A 41 -11.11 -8.46 -3.10
CA THR A 41 -11.69 -9.21 -1.97
C THR A 41 -12.61 -8.33 -1.13
N LEU A 42 -12.21 -7.09 -0.86
CA LEU A 42 -13.01 -6.14 -0.09
C LEU A 42 -14.28 -5.73 -0.82
N GLN A 43 -14.19 -5.46 -2.13
CA GLN A 43 -15.37 -5.16 -2.96
C GLN A 43 -16.31 -6.36 -3.03
N GLN A 44 -15.78 -7.57 -3.23
CA GLN A 44 -16.58 -8.79 -3.24
C GLN A 44 -17.33 -8.99 -1.92
N ALA A 45 -16.65 -8.79 -0.78
CA ALA A 45 -17.24 -8.88 0.54
C ALA A 45 -18.33 -7.83 0.77
N TYR A 46 -18.11 -6.58 0.33
CA TYR A 46 -19.11 -5.52 0.37
C TYR A 46 -20.40 -5.93 -0.34
N TYR A 47 -20.29 -6.34 -1.60
CA TYR A 47 -21.47 -6.69 -2.41
C TYR A 47 -22.19 -7.92 -1.86
N LYS A 48 -21.47 -8.90 -1.33
CA LYS A 48 -22.07 -10.06 -0.66
C LYS A 48 -22.88 -9.64 0.57
N CYS A 49 -22.30 -8.80 1.44
CA CYS A 49 -23.00 -8.28 2.63
C CYS A 49 -24.23 -7.45 2.24
N ALA A 50 -24.09 -6.56 1.26
CA ALA A 50 -25.19 -5.75 0.78
C ALA A 50 -26.32 -6.61 0.19
N TYR A 51 -25.99 -7.67 -0.56
CA TYR A 51 -26.97 -8.61 -1.09
C TYR A 51 -27.78 -9.29 0.02
N GLU A 52 -27.12 -9.71 1.11
CA GLU A 52 -27.76 -10.34 2.27
C GLU A 52 -28.70 -9.37 3.03
N CYS A 53 -28.52 -8.05 2.89
CA CYS A 53 -29.39 -7.05 3.49
C CYS A 53 -30.76 -6.91 2.78
N PHE A 54 -30.88 -7.33 1.51
CA PHE A 54 -32.13 -7.19 0.75
C PHE A 54 -33.14 -8.27 1.14
N ASP A 55 -34.01 -7.95 2.10
CA ASP A 55 -35.10 -8.80 2.57
C ASP A 55 -36.46 -8.12 2.36
N ARG A 56 -37.42 -8.83 1.75
CA ARG A 56 -38.80 -8.35 1.52
C ARG A 56 -39.57 -8.09 2.81
N ARG A 57 -39.13 -8.63 3.94
CA ARG A 57 -39.76 -8.45 5.25
C ARG A 57 -39.31 -7.17 5.96
N ARG A 58 -38.23 -6.54 5.51
CA ARG A 58 -37.63 -5.35 6.12
C ARG A 58 -38.13 -4.08 5.46
N ARG A 59 -38.16 -2.99 6.23
CA ARG A 59 -38.43 -1.64 5.70
C ARG A 59 -37.21 -1.07 5.00
N GLN A 60 -37.41 -0.10 4.11
CA GLN A 60 -36.33 0.52 3.35
C GLN A 60 -35.23 1.12 4.24
N GLU A 61 -35.60 1.76 5.35
CA GLU A 61 -34.66 2.32 6.33
C GLU A 61 -33.78 1.24 6.99
N GLU A 62 -34.36 0.06 7.28
CA GLU A 62 -33.65 -1.07 7.89
C GLU A 62 -32.67 -1.70 6.90
N ILE A 63 -33.04 -1.76 5.62
CA ILE A 63 -32.15 -2.19 4.54
C ILE A 63 -31.00 -1.18 4.38
N GLY A 64 -31.30 0.12 4.36
CA GLY A 64 -30.30 1.19 4.27
C GLY A 64 -29.27 1.12 5.39
N HIS A 65 -29.71 1.05 6.64
CA HIS A 65 -28.83 0.93 7.80
C HIS A 65 -27.98 -0.36 7.76
N CYS A 66 -28.53 -1.47 7.28
CA CYS A 66 -27.78 -2.72 7.11
C CYS A 66 -26.65 -2.58 6.08
N VAL A 67 -26.95 -2.00 4.90
CA VAL A 67 -25.96 -1.79 3.83
C VAL A 67 -24.88 -0.79 4.25
N GLU A 68 -25.23 0.26 4.99
CA GLU A 68 -24.26 1.21 5.55
C GLU A 68 -23.27 0.51 6.48
N HIS A 69 -23.74 -0.41 7.33
CA HIS A 69 -22.88 -1.19 8.22
C HIS A 69 -21.86 -2.07 7.44
N CYS A 70 -22.26 -2.61 6.28
CA CYS A 70 -21.34 -3.35 5.41
C CYS A 70 -20.15 -2.49 4.94
N SER A 71 -20.36 -1.20 4.70
CA SER A 71 -19.28 -0.29 4.25
C SER A 71 -18.25 -0.01 5.35
N VAL A 72 -18.66 0.01 6.61
CA VAL A 72 -17.79 0.26 7.77
C VAL A 72 -16.74 -0.83 7.90
N HIS A 73 -17.13 -2.10 7.77
CA HIS A 73 -16.21 -3.23 7.84
C HIS A 73 -15.16 -3.20 6.73
N VAL A 74 -15.58 -2.81 5.53
CA VAL A 74 -14.70 -2.69 4.36
C VAL A 74 -13.68 -1.58 4.55
N HIS A 75 -14.13 -0.39 5.00
CA HIS A 75 -13.22 0.73 5.28
C HIS A 75 -12.23 0.42 6.41
N ASN A 76 -12.68 -0.23 7.49
CA ASN A 76 -11.78 -0.62 8.58
C ASN A 76 -10.69 -1.59 8.11
N ALA A 77 -11.06 -2.61 7.32
CA ALA A 77 -10.11 -3.55 6.76
C ALA A 77 -9.14 -2.87 5.77
N GLN A 78 -9.66 -1.98 4.92
CA GLN A 78 -8.84 -1.22 3.96
C GLN A 78 -7.80 -0.35 4.66
N ASN A 79 -8.19 0.37 5.72
CA ASN A 79 -7.28 1.21 6.51
C ASN A 79 -6.17 0.37 7.18
N LEU A 80 -6.51 -0.81 7.72
CA LEU A 80 -5.54 -1.71 8.31
C LEU A 80 -4.49 -2.17 7.28
N VAL A 81 -4.96 -2.61 6.11
CA VAL A 81 -4.05 -3.07 5.04
C VAL A 81 -3.16 -1.92 4.56
N GLN A 82 -3.70 -0.73 4.32
CA GLN A 82 -2.90 0.42 3.88
C GLN A 82 -1.79 0.77 4.89
N ASN A 83 -2.08 0.72 6.19
CA ASN A 83 -1.10 0.98 7.23
C ASN A 83 0.03 -0.08 7.23
N GLU A 84 -0.33 -1.36 7.13
CA GLU A 84 0.68 -2.43 7.07
C GLU A 84 1.49 -2.38 5.77
N MET A 85 0.89 -2.02 4.64
CA MET A 85 1.60 -1.82 3.37
C MET A 85 2.63 -0.69 3.47
N ALA A 86 2.27 0.43 4.09
CA ALA A 86 3.19 1.55 4.30
C ALA A 86 4.39 1.13 5.18
N LYS A 87 4.14 0.38 6.26
CA LYS A 87 5.22 -0.17 7.10
C LYS A 87 6.12 -1.14 6.33
N PHE A 88 5.53 -1.96 5.46
CA PHE A 88 6.27 -2.91 4.65
C PHE A 88 7.21 -2.20 3.66
N GLN A 89 6.72 -1.14 3.00
CA GLN A 89 7.55 -0.31 2.11
C GLN A 89 8.74 0.29 2.84
N VAL A 90 8.52 0.91 4.00
CA VAL A 90 9.61 1.53 4.78
C VAL A 90 10.65 0.49 5.21
N LYS A 91 10.21 -0.67 5.71
CA LYS A 91 11.12 -1.76 6.12
C LYS A 91 11.93 -2.29 4.94
N PHE A 92 11.30 -2.50 3.80
CA PHE A 92 11.96 -2.99 2.59
C PHE A 92 13.00 -2.01 2.07
N ILE A 93 12.65 -0.72 1.96
CA ILE A 93 13.56 0.34 1.52
C ILE A 93 14.74 0.47 2.50
N SER A 94 14.48 0.43 3.81
CA SER A 94 15.53 0.49 4.84
C SER A 94 16.51 -0.68 4.75
N LEU A 95 16.00 -1.90 4.62
CA LEU A 95 16.83 -3.11 4.46
C LEU A 95 17.69 -3.03 3.19
N PHE A 96 17.12 -2.54 2.09
CA PHE A 96 17.85 -2.39 0.83
C PHE A 96 18.97 -1.36 0.93
N LEU A 97 18.75 -0.23 1.61
CA LEU A 97 19.81 0.76 1.85
C LEU A 97 20.95 0.16 2.67
N ILE A 98 20.64 -0.61 3.72
CA ILE A 98 21.66 -1.31 4.52
C ILE A 98 22.46 -2.29 3.64
N LEU A 99 21.79 -3.07 2.79
CA LEU A 99 22.45 -3.97 1.85
C LEU A 99 23.36 -3.23 0.86
N LEU A 100 22.90 -2.11 0.30
CA LEU A 100 23.73 -1.26 -0.58
C LEU A 100 24.99 -0.75 0.13
N PHE A 101 24.86 -0.30 1.38
CA PHE A 101 26.00 0.17 2.18
C PHE A 101 26.98 -0.96 2.54
N LEU A 102 26.50 -2.19 2.75
CA LEU A 102 27.35 -3.34 3.05
C LEU A 102 28.03 -3.95 1.82
N LEU A 103 27.48 -3.70 0.62
CA LEU A 103 27.99 -4.21 -0.66
C LEU A 103 28.87 -3.21 -1.43
N SER A 104 29.01 -1.97 -0.93
CA SER A 104 29.85 -0.90 -1.51
C SER A 104 31.14 -0.75 -0.71
#